data_AF-A0A2T6CL30-F1
#
_entry.id   AF-A0A2T6CL30-F1
#
_cell.length_a   1.000
_cell.length_b   1.000
_cell.length_c   1.000
_cell.angle_alpha   90.00
_cell.angle_beta   90.00
_cell.angle_gamma   90.00
#
_symmetry.space_group_name_H-M   'P 1'
#
loop_
_entity.id
_entity.type
_entity.pdbx_description
1 polymer ?
#
loop_
_entity_poly.entity_id
_entity_poly.type
_entity_poly.pdbx_seq_one_letter_code
_entity_poly.pdbx_strand_id
1 'polypeptide(L)'
;MRLLSFVSDIEHSITAESPVVDGGAWDFARTVNFQQGLCRLTLAPRPAADLPFPSGTIFLQAFSLADGSQCLKATLSWKDSPVTTAMAVYSTPQLNWKLEASKIATAWMEGPPANAQAPNSLPTEGLTPLSATG
;
A
#
# COMPACT_ATOMS: atom_id res chain seq x y z
N MET A 1 2.00 16.31 -9.04
CA MET A 1 1.97 14.87 -9.38
C MET A 1 0.55 14.49 -9.83
N ARG A 2 0.40 13.57 -10.79
CA ARG A 2 -0.93 13.09 -11.26
C ARG A 2 -1.14 11.67 -10.74
N LEU A 3 -2.15 11.48 -9.89
CA LEU A 3 -2.45 10.21 -9.21
C LEU A 3 -2.58 9.03 -10.20
N LEU A 4 -3.26 9.23 -11.33
CA LEU A 4 -3.43 8.20 -12.35
C LEU A 4 -2.10 7.76 -12.99
N SER A 5 -1.21 8.70 -13.26
CA SER A 5 0.09 8.41 -13.84
C SER A 5 0.92 7.56 -12.89
N PHE A 6 0.88 7.89 -11.59
CA PHE A 6 1.58 7.12 -10.56
C PHE A 6 1.03 5.70 -10.39
N VAL A 7 -0.29 5.53 -10.43
CA VAL A 7 -0.94 4.20 -10.41
C VAL A 7 -0.50 3.37 -11.62
N SER A 8 -0.45 4.00 -12.80
CA SER A 8 -0.02 3.32 -14.03
C SER A 8 1.46 2.92 -13.96
N ASP A 9 2.31 3.75 -13.35
CA ASP A 9 3.72 3.41 -13.11
C ASP A 9 3.84 2.21 -12.15
N ILE A 10 3.00 2.10 -11.11
CA ILE A 10 2.95 0.91 -10.23
C ILE A 10 2.52 -0.34 -11.02
N GLU A 11 1.44 -0.26 -11.80
CA GLU A 11 0.94 -1.37 -12.63
C GLU A 11 2.03 -1.89 -13.58
N HIS A 12 2.77 -0.98 -14.22
CA HIS A 12 3.89 -1.33 -15.10
C HIS A 12 5.04 -1.99 -14.34
N SER A 13 5.42 -1.47 -13.17
CA SER A 13 6.47 -2.09 -12.34
C SER A 13 6.08 -3.50 -11.90
N ILE A 14 4.85 -3.72 -11.44
CA ILE A 14 4.36 -5.05 -11.02
C ILE A 14 4.36 -6.03 -12.21
N THR A 15 3.97 -5.55 -13.39
CA THR A 15 3.99 -6.36 -14.62
C THR A 15 5.42 -6.71 -15.02
N ALA A 16 6.37 -5.78 -14.91
CA ALA A 16 7.76 -5.99 -15.26
C ALA A 16 8.49 -6.95 -14.30
N GLU A 17 8.12 -6.97 -13.03
CA GLU A 17 8.71 -7.86 -12.01
C GLU A 17 8.07 -9.26 -11.99
N SER A 18 7.01 -9.50 -12.76
CA SER A 18 6.33 -10.79 -12.82
C SER A 18 6.98 -11.73 -13.86
N PRO A 19 7.20 -13.02 -13.52
CA PRO A 19 7.71 -13.99 -14.49
C PRO A 19 6.74 -14.12 -15.66
N VAL A 20 7.28 -13.97 -16.88
CA VAL A 20 6.54 -13.89 -18.14
C VAL A 20 5.73 -15.17 -18.37
N VAL A 21 4.43 -15.10 -18.12
CA VAL A 21 3.44 -16.01 -18.72
C VAL A 21 2.82 -15.24 -19.88
N ASP A 22 2.84 -15.80 -21.09
CA ASP A 22 2.24 -15.20 -22.29
C ASP A 22 0.82 -14.69 -21.98
N GLY A 23 0.62 -13.37 -22.02
CA GLY A 23 -0.67 -12.72 -21.75
C GLY A 23 -0.80 -11.99 -20.41
N GLY A 24 0.23 -12.03 -19.55
CA GLY A 24 0.32 -11.25 -18.31
C GLY A 24 -0.22 -12.00 -17.08
N ALA A 25 0.57 -11.98 -16.01
CA ALA A 25 0.32 -12.67 -14.75
C ALA A 25 -0.83 -12.11 -13.91
N TRP A 26 -1.17 -10.83 -14.11
CA TRP A 26 -2.02 -10.06 -13.21
C TRP A 26 -3.29 -9.55 -13.88
N ASP A 27 -4.38 -9.55 -13.12
CA ASP A 27 -5.60 -8.79 -13.38
C ASP A 27 -5.61 -7.57 -12.46
N PHE A 28 -5.68 -6.38 -13.06
CA PHE A 28 -5.65 -5.11 -12.36
C PHE A 28 -7.04 -4.47 -12.41
N ALA A 29 -7.61 -4.18 -11.25
CA ALA A 29 -8.85 -3.41 -11.14
C ALA A 29 -8.59 -2.13 -10.33
N ARG A 30 -8.84 -0.97 -10.95
CA ARG A 30 -8.63 0.34 -10.29
C ARG A 30 -9.93 1.08 -10.03
N THR A 31 -10.04 1.70 -8.87
CA THR A 31 -11.13 2.61 -8.49
C THR A 31 -10.52 3.92 -8.01
N VAL A 32 -10.92 5.05 -8.58
CA VAL A 32 -10.33 6.36 -8.28
C VAL A 32 -11.41 7.34 -7.86
N ASN A 33 -11.16 8.09 -6.78
CA ASN A 33 -11.95 9.23 -6.38
C ASN A 33 -11.09 10.50 -6.47
N PHE A 34 -11.28 11.27 -7.54
CA PHE A 34 -10.51 12.49 -7.81
C PHE A 34 -10.79 13.62 -6.83
N GLN A 35 -12.02 13.70 -6.31
CA GLN A 35 -12.39 14.76 -5.35
C GLN A 35 -11.68 14.58 -4.01
N GLN A 36 -11.44 13.32 -3.61
CA GLN A 36 -10.79 12.98 -2.35
C GLN A 36 -9.31 12.60 -2.49
N GLY A 37 -8.78 12.58 -3.72
CA GLY A 37 -7.40 12.17 -3.97
C GLY A 37 -7.13 10.69 -3.64
N LEU A 38 -8.16 9.84 -3.70
CA LEU A 38 -8.06 8.43 -3.34
C LEU A 38 -7.97 7.54 -4.58
N CYS A 39 -7.17 6.49 -4.50
CA CYS A 39 -7.15 5.43 -5.50
C CYS A 39 -7.01 4.09 -4.80
N ARG A 40 -7.77 3.10 -5.25
CA ARG A 40 -7.59 1.70 -4.87
C ARG A 40 -7.22 0.91 -6.12
N LEU A 41 -6.09 0.23 -6.07
CA LEU A 41 -5.65 -0.74 -7.06
C LEU A 41 -5.80 -2.13 -6.45
N THR A 42 -6.59 -2.99 -7.07
CA THR A 42 -6.77 -4.39 -6.70
C THR A 42 -5.97 -5.25 -7.66
N LEU A 43 -5.22 -6.19 -7.09
CA LEU A 43 -4.33 -7.09 -7.82
C LEU A 43 -4.78 -8.52 -7.56
N ALA A 44 -5.11 -9.23 -8.63
CA ALA A 44 -5.44 -10.65 -8.57
C ALA A 44 -4.57 -11.42 -9.56
N PRO A 45 -3.95 -12.55 -9.15
CA PRO A 45 -3.28 -13.43 -10.10
C PRO A 45 -4.35 -14.02 -11.04
N ARG A 46 -4.03 -14.12 -12.34
CA ARG A 46 -4.95 -14.77 -13.26
C ARG A 46 -5.00 -16.28 -13.00
N PRO A 47 -6.17 -16.93 -13.09
CA PRO A 47 -6.34 -18.34 -12.76
C PRO A 47 -5.56 -19.30 -13.66
N ALA A 48 -5.07 -18.86 -14.83
CA ALA A 48 -4.22 -19.64 -15.72
C ALA A 48 -2.72 -19.56 -15.37
N ALA A 49 -2.35 -18.63 -14.48
CA ALA A 49 -0.99 -18.47 -14.00
C ALA A 49 -0.95 -19.04 -12.58
N ASP A 50 -0.47 -20.27 -12.43
CA ASP A 50 -0.25 -20.96 -11.15
C ASP A 50 0.86 -20.26 -10.37
N LEU A 51 0.60 -19.00 -10.01
CA LEU A 51 1.55 -18.10 -9.39
C LEU A 51 1.38 -18.18 -7.88
N PRO A 52 2.47 -18.34 -7.12
CA PRO A 52 2.44 -18.41 -5.67
C PRO A 52 2.15 -17.05 -5.01
N PHE A 53 1.71 -16.04 -5.77
CA PHE A 53 1.50 -14.69 -5.25
C PHE A 53 0.09 -14.48 -4.72
N PRO A 54 -0.07 -13.96 -3.49
CA PRO A 54 -1.38 -13.66 -2.94
C PRO A 54 -2.01 -12.46 -3.67
N SER A 55 -3.32 -12.53 -3.95
CA SER A 55 -4.10 -11.36 -4.36
C SER A 55 -4.08 -10.31 -3.25
N GLY A 56 -4.28 -9.04 -3.58
CA GLY A 56 -4.23 -7.96 -2.59
C GLY A 56 -4.69 -6.63 -3.13
N THR A 57 -4.50 -5.58 -2.33
CA THR A 57 -4.82 -4.22 -2.74
C THR A 57 -3.74 -3.23 -2.34
N ILE A 58 -3.55 -2.23 -3.20
CA ILE A 58 -2.73 -1.05 -2.94
C ILE A 58 -3.69 0.14 -2.88
N PHE A 59 -3.82 0.74 -1.70
CA PHE A 59 -4.64 1.92 -1.48
C PHE A 59 -3.76 3.17 -1.41
N LEU A 60 -4.02 4.13 -2.28
CA LEU A 60 -3.26 5.37 -2.39
C LEU A 60 -4.14 6.55 -1.97
N GLN A 61 -3.58 7.42 -1.14
CA GLN A 61 -4.21 8.67 -0.71
C GLN A 61 -3.25 9.82 -0.96
N ALA A 62 -3.62 10.72 -1.87
CA ALA A 62 -2.92 11.96 -2.14
C ALA A 62 -3.52 13.09 -1.31
N PHE A 63 -2.67 13.86 -0.62
CA PHE A 63 -3.08 15.01 0.17
C PHE A 63 -2.01 16.10 0.12
N SER A 64 -2.44 17.36 0.26
CA SER A 64 -1.54 18.51 0.34
C SER A 64 -1.17 18.77 1.80
N LEU A 65 0.11 19.00 2.06
CA LEU A 65 0.63 19.41 3.35
C LEU A 65 0.52 20.93 3.53
N ALA A 66 0.68 21.39 4.78
CA ALA A 66 0.55 22.82 5.13
C ALA A 66 1.60 23.72 4.46
N ASP A 67 2.73 23.15 4.05
CA ASP A 67 3.80 23.81 3.28
C ASP A 67 3.50 23.89 1.77
N GLY A 68 2.35 23.37 1.33
CA GLY A 68 1.96 23.31 -0.09
C GLY A 68 2.53 22.11 -0.84
N SER A 69 3.34 21.27 -0.19
CA SER A 69 3.90 20.07 -0.79
C SER A 69 2.84 18.98 -0.94
N GLN A 70 2.95 18.15 -1.99
CA GLN A 70 2.10 16.98 -2.15
C GLN A 70 2.68 15.79 -1.39
N CYS A 71 1.84 15.08 -0.66
CA CYS A 71 2.18 13.81 -0.03
C CYS A 71 1.26 12.72 -0.57
N LEU A 72 1.81 11.53 -0.71
CA LEU A 72 1.08 10.34 -1.10
C LEU A 72 1.34 9.24 -0.08
N LYS A 73 0.26 8.71 0.50
CA LYS A 73 0.33 7.52 1.36
C LYS A 73 -0.16 6.31 0.57
N ALA A 74 0.68 5.28 0.47
CA ALA A 74 0.35 3.98 -0.05
C ALA A 74 0.15 2.99 1.11
N THR A 75 -0.98 2.33 1.18
CA THR A 75 -1.28 1.26 2.13
C THR A 75 -1.41 -0.04 1.34
N LEU A 76 -0.53 -0.98 1.63
CA LEU A 76 -0.42 -2.29 1.00
C LEU A 76 -1.17 -3.31 1.86
N SER A 77 -1.97 -4.16 1.22
CA SER A 77 -2.64 -5.29 1.85
C SER A 77 -2.63 -6.52 0.97
N TRP A 78 -2.70 -7.68 1.61
CA TRP A 78 -2.68 -9.00 0.97
C TRP A 78 -3.86 -9.82 1.50
N LYS A 79 -4.48 -10.63 0.66
CA LYS A 79 -5.72 -11.37 0.98
C LYS A 79 -5.58 -12.29 2.18
N ASP A 80 -4.43 -12.95 2.31
CA ASP A 80 -4.16 -13.95 3.34
C ASP A 80 -3.40 -13.36 4.55
N SER A 81 -3.28 -12.02 4.64
CA SER A 81 -2.60 -11.36 5.75
C SER A 81 -3.44 -10.22 6.34
N PRO A 82 -3.66 -10.21 7.66
CA PRO A 82 -4.29 -9.07 8.34
C PRO A 82 -3.34 -7.88 8.48
N VAL A 83 -2.05 -8.07 8.18
CA VAL A 83 -1.04 -7.03 8.23
C VAL A 83 -1.18 -6.11 7.02
N THR A 84 -1.20 -4.81 7.29
CA THR A 84 -1.09 -3.78 6.26
C THR A 84 0.21 -3.02 6.43
N THR A 85 0.86 -2.68 5.32
CA THR A 85 2.10 -1.90 5.31
C THR A 85 1.81 -0.54 4.73
N ALA A 86 2.07 0.54 5.48
CA ALA A 86 1.91 1.89 5.00
C ALA A 86 3.28 2.50 4.63
N MET A 87 3.37 3.05 3.42
CA MET A 87 4.51 3.78 2.89
C MET A 87 4.07 5.21 2.56
N ALA A 88 4.81 6.22 3.00
CA ALA A 88 4.52 7.62 2.69
C ALA A 88 5.61 8.18 1.76
N VAL A 89 5.18 8.81 0.67
CA VAL A 89 6.02 9.42 -0.34
C VAL A 89 5.78 10.92 -0.32
N TYR A 90 6.81 11.68 0.05
CA TYR A 90 6.76 13.12 0.17
C TYR A 90 7.38 13.77 -1.06
N SER A 91 6.66 14.71 -1.68
CA SER A 91 7.14 15.46 -2.84
C SER A 91 8.32 16.37 -2.45
N THR A 92 9.54 15.90 -2.63
CA THR A 92 10.77 16.71 -2.52
C THR A 92 11.26 17.12 -3.91
N PRO A 93 12.04 18.20 -4.05
CA PRO A 93 12.52 18.68 -5.36
C PRO A 93 13.45 17.68 -6.09
N GLN A 94 14.00 16.70 -5.39
CA GLN A 94 14.85 15.64 -5.95
C GLN A 94 14.08 14.31 -6.13
N LEU A 95 12.79 14.27 -5.80
CA LEU A 95 12.02 13.03 -5.78
C LEU A 95 11.78 12.51 -7.20
N ASN A 96 12.13 11.24 -7.42
CA ASN A 96 11.77 10.51 -8.62
C ASN A 96 10.52 9.66 -8.37
N TRP A 97 9.36 10.14 -8.83
CA TRP A 97 8.07 9.47 -8.67
C TRP A 97 8.04 8.05 -9.26
N LYS A 98 8.73 7.80 -10.37
CA LYS A 98 8.78 6.46 -10.98
C LYS A 98 9.53 5.47 -10.11
N LEU A 99 10.60 5.93 -9.48
CA LEU A 99 11.41 5.09 -8.60
C LEU A 99 10.62 4.73 -7.33
N GLU A 100 9.87 5.68 -6.78
CA GLU A 100 8.98 5.42 -5.64
C GLU A 100 7.81 4.49 -6.00
N ALA A 101 7.24 4.63 -7.20
CA ALA A 101 6.25 3.69 -7.71
C ALA A 101 6.81 2.26 -7.81
N SER A 102 8.04 2.12 -8.31
CA SER A 102 8.73 0.83 -8.38
C SER A 102 8.99 0.25 -6.99
N LYS A 103 9.43 1.05 -6.03
CA LYS A 103 9.63 0.59 -4.64
C LYS A 103 8.33 0.06 -4.01
N ILE A 104 7.20 0.74 -4.26
CA ILE A 104 5.89 0.31 -3.77
C ILE A 104 5.48 -1.01 -4.42
N ALA A 105 5.70 -1.15 -5.73
CA ALA A 105 5.45 -2.39 -6.47
C ALA A 105 6.28 -3.55 -5.89
N THR A 106 7.58 -3.37 -5.73
CA THR A 106 8.48 -4.39 -5.17
C THR A 106 8.08 -4.74 -3.75
N ALA A 107 7.82 -3.77 -2.87
CA ALA A 107 7.39 -4.02 -1.50
C ALA A 107 6.05 -4.77 -1.43
N TRP A 108 5.15 -4.55 -2.40
CA TRP A 108 3.92 -5.32 -2.50
C TRP A 108 4.18 -6.76 -2.96
N MET A 109 5.10 -6.96 -3.91
CA MET A 109 5.51 -8.28 -4.43
C MET A 109 6.29 -9.12 -3.42
N GLU A 110 7.10 -8.50 -2.55
CA GLU A 110 7.82 -9.17 -1.46
C GLU A 110 6.86 -9.79 -0.43
N GLY A 111 5.62 -9.30 -0.37
CA GLY A 111 4.58 -9.82 0.49
C GLY A 111 4.51 -9.11 1.85
N PRO A 112 3.62 -9.58 2.74
CA PRO A 112 3.43 -8.98 4.05
C PRO A 112 4.73 -9.08 4.87
N PRO A 113 5.18 -8.01 5.54
CA PRO A 113 6.37 -8.07 6.37
C PRO A 113 6.15 -9.06 7.51
N ALA A 114 7.12 -9.95 7.73
CA ALA A 114 7.06 -10.99 8.76
C ALA A 114 6.87 -10.45 10.20
N ASN A 115 7.01 -9.14 10.41
CA ASN A 115 7.15 -8.51 11.73
C ASN A 115 6.30 -7.25 11.96
N ALA A 116 5.14 -7.10 11.30
CA ALA A 116 4.22 -6.01 11.68
C ALA A 116 3.43 -6.37 12.95
N GLN A 117 4.11 -6.31 14.10
CA GLN A 117 3.41 -6.08 15.35
C GLN A 117 2.69 -4.72 15.28
N ALA A 118 1.47 -4.73 15.80
CA ALA A 118 0.43 -3.71 15.68
C ALA A 118 0.86 -2.25 15.87
N PRO A 119 0.14 -1.29 15.25
CA PRO A 119 0.20 0.10 15.65
C PRO A 119 -0.33 0.25 17.09
N ASN A 120 0.52 0.72 18.00
CA ASN A 120 0.21 1.26 19.32
C ASN A 120 -0.92 0.58 20.10
N SER A 121 -0.56 -0.42 20.92
CA SER A 121 -1.22 -0.53 22.22
C SER A 121 -0.89 0.74 23.03
N LEU A 122 -1.86 1.65 23.14
CA LEU A 122 -1.88 2.64 24.22
C LEU A 122 -1.64 1.89 25.54
N PRO A 123 -0.78 2.36 26.46
CA PRO A 123 -0.79 1.86 27.82
C PRO A 123 -2.06 2.37 28.51
N THR A 124 -3.18 1.71 28.27
CA THR A 124 -4.45 1.97 28.97
C THR A 124 -4.48 1.12 30.24
N GLU A 125 -4.20 1.81 31.34
CA GLU A 125 -4.76 1.63 32.68
C GLU A 125 -4.41 0.40 33.51
N GLY A 126 -3.66 0.68 34.58
CA GLY A 126 -3.73 -0.03 35.85
C GLY A 126 -3.85 0.96 37.01
N LEU A 127 -4.85 1.85 36.99
CA LEU A 127 -5.26 2.60 38.18
C LEU A 127 -6.06 1.64 39.07
N THR A 128 -5.38 1.01 40.03
CA THR A 128 -6.02 0.19 41.06
C THR A 128 -6.99 1.02 41.91
N PRO A 129 -8.27 0.67 42.02
CA PRO A 129 -9.14 1.28 43.01
C PRO A 129 -8.72 0.82 44.42
N LEU A 130 -8.40 1.78 45.29
CA LEU A 130 -8.15 1.55 46.72
C LEU A 130 -9.46 1.00 47.34
N SER A 131 -9.48 -0.31 47.60
CA SER A 131 -10.59 -0.91 48.34
C SER A 131 -10.45 -0.52 49.81
N ALA A 132 -11.35 0.35 50.27
CA ALA A 132 -11.52 0.64 51.69
C ALA A 132 -12.29 -0.51 52.35
N THR A 133 -11.68 -1.17 53.33
CA THR A 133 -12.38 -2.07 54.25
C THR A 133 -11.76 -2.00 55.64
N GLY A 134 -12.61 -1.69 56.62
CA GLY A 134 -12.58 -2.22 58.00
C GLY A 134 -11.61 -1.57 58.95
#